data_AF-A0A1I6TEQ2-F1
#
_entry.id   AF-A0A1I6TEQ2-F1
#
_cell.length_a   1.000
_cell.length_b   1.000
_cell.length_c   1.000
_cell.angle_alpha   90.00
_cell.angle_beta   90.00
_cell.angle_gamma   90.00
#
_symmetry.space_group_name_H-M   'P 1'
#
loop_
_entity.id
_entity.type
_entity.pdbx_description
1 polymer ?
#
loop_
_entity_poly.entity_id
_entity_poly.type
_entity_poly.pdbx_seq_one_letter_code
_entity_poly.pdbx_strand_id
1 'polypeptide(L)'
;MLELAFRGRTVVSDRALIMAIVNRTPDSFYDHGATFAEDRAREAIAHAVAEGADVLDIGGIPASPGPEVTVEEELDRVLPTLEWTREEFPDLVISIDTYRHEVADVVCRAGADLLNDTWQGYDPKMLEVAAKYGAGYVCSHTGGLQPRTDPTRPQYDDVVADVITETTSLAEKAVALGVPREGVLIDPAIDFGKNTYQSLEILGRLQEMIDTGWPVLMAMSTTRTSSARRSASSWTTG
;
A
#
# COMPACT_ATOMS: atom_id res chain seq x y z
N MET A 1 3.09 -7.00 -21.56
CA MET A 1 4.09 -6.61 -20.55
C MET A 1 3.49 -5.50 -19.74
N LEU A 2 3.51 -5.65 -18.43
CA LEU A 2 3.10 -4.61 -17.49
C LEU A 2 4.20 -3.55 -17.45
N GLU A 3 3.82 -2.31 -17.71
CA GLU A 3 4.71 -1.14 -17.62
C GLU A 3 4.05 -0.14 -16.68
N LEU A 4 4.68 0.07 -15.53
CA LEU A 4 4.26 1.05 -14.53
C LEU A 4 5.33 2.11 -14.40
N ALA A 5 4.96 3.36 -14.12
CA ALA A 5 5.92 4.40 -13.82
C ALA A 5 5.54 5.21 -12.57
N PHE A 6 6.53 5.40 -11.70
CA PHE A 6 6.39 6.09 -10.43
C PHE A 6 7.48 7.16 -10.32
N ARG A 7 7.10 8.43 -10.49
CA ARG A 7 8.02 9.59 -10.42
C ARG A 7 9.29 9.41 -11.29
N GLY A 8 9.12 8.87 -12.50
CA GLY A 8 10.20 8.63 -13.45
C GLY A 8 10.94 7.30 -13.30
N ARG A 9 10.58 6.46 -12.33
CA ARG A 9 11.06 5.07 -12.23
C ARG A 9 10.07 4.14 -12.91
N THR A 10 10.52 3.46 -13.96
CA THR A 10 9.69 2.53 -14.72
C THR A 10 9.97 1.09 -14.31
N VAL A 11 8.91 0.32 -14.06
CA VAL A 11 8.99 -1.11 -13.77
C VAL A 11 8.43 -1.90 -14.95
N VAL A 12 9.39 -2.49 -15.68
CA VAL A 12 9.36 -3.50 -16.76
C VAL A 12 9.02 -4.94 -16.37
N SER A 13 7.82 -5.52 -16.60
CA SER A 13 7.71 -6.98 -16.36
C SER A 13 6.77 -7.77 -17.28
N ASP A 14 7.16 -9.02 -17.52
CA ASP A 14 6.36 -10.09 -18.10
C ASP A 14 5.76 -11.03 -17.04
N ARG A 15 6.10 -10.82 -15.76
CA ARG A 15 5.55 -11.52 -14.60
C ARG A 15 4.79 -10.56 -13.69
N ALA A 16 4.14 -11.14 -12.69
CA ALA A 16 3.67 -10.40 -11.54
C ALA A 16 4.83 -9.67 -10.87
N LEU A 17 4.66 -8.37 -10.58
CA LEU A 17 5.60 -7.64 -9.75
C LEU A 17 5.49 -8.11 -8.30
N ILE A 18 6.56 -7.94 -7.54
CA ILE A 18 6.60 -8.25 -6.11
C ILE A 18 6.81 -6.95 -5.34
N MET A 19 5.87 -6.65 -4.47
CA MET A 19 6.02 -5.58 -3.48
C MET A 19 6.35 -6.20 -2.11
N ALA A 20 7.55 -5.91 -1.63
CA ALA A 20 8.03 -6.34 -0.32
C ALA A 20 7.59 -5.34 0.75
N ILE A 21 7.16 -5.83 1.91
CA ILE A 21 6.54 -4.98 2.95
C ILE A 21 7.43 -4.95 4.18
N VAL A 22 7.70 -3.75 4.68
CA VAL A 22 8.51 -3.50 5.87
C VAL A 22 7.73 -2.61 6.83
N ASN A 23 7.22 -3.23 7.89
CA ASN A 23 6.48 -2.54 8.93
C ASN A 23 7.44 -1.95 9.98
N ARG A 24 7.32 -0.65 10.22
CA ARG A 24 8.06 0.13 11.22
C ARG A 24 7.24 0.31 12.50
N THR A 25 6.55 -0.75 12.94
CA THR A 25 5.77 -0.75 14.17
C THR A 25 6.63 -1.24 15.34
N PRO A 26 6.49 -0.68 16.56
CA PRO A 26 7.17 -1.22 17.73
C PRO A 26 6.77 -2.68 17.96
N ASP A 27 7.72 -3.61 17.92
CA ASP A 27 7.46 -4.98 18.34
C ASP A 27 7.25 -4.96 19.87
N SER A 28 6.04 -5.34 20.30
CA SER A 28 5.64 -5.39 21.72
C SER A 28 6.46 -6.35 22.60
N PHE A 29 7.46 -7.04 22.04
CA PHE A 29 8.20 -8.11 22.72
C PHE A 29 9.71 -7.94 22.86
N TYR A 30 10.36 -6.93 22.28
CA TYR A 30 11.81 -6.75 22.47
C TYR A 30 12.23 -5.28 22.52
N ASP A 31 12.45 -4.79 23.73
CA ASP A 31 13.00 -3.47 24.07
C ASP A 31 14.53 -3.44 23.82
N HIS A 32 14.94 -3.51 22.55
CA HIS A 32 16.35 -3.39 22.13
C HIS A 32 16.70 -1.99 21.58
N GLY A 33 15.80 -1.01 21.74
CA GLY A 33 16.00 0.38 21.32
C GLY A 33 15.72 0.66 19.84
N ALA A 34 15.63 1.94 19.48
CA ALA A 34 15.29 2.41 18.13
C ALA A 34 16.30 1.96 17.05
N THR A 35 17.60 1.94 17.38
CA THR A 35 18.68 1.55 16.46
C THR A 35 18.57 0.08 16.03
N PHE A 36 18.21 -0.82 16.96
CA PHE A 36 18.03 -2.23 16.62
C PHE A 36 16.85 -2.45 15.67
N ALA A 37 15.75 -1.73 15.88
CA ALA A 37 14.61 -1.78 14.97
C ALA A 37 15.00 -1.26 13.58
N GLU A 38 15.76 -0.16 13.49
CA GLU A 38 16.31 0.36 12.22
C GLU A 38 17.18 -0.68 11.50
N ASP A 39 18.17 -1.27 12.16
CA ASP A 39 19.07 -2.24 11.54
C ASP A 39 18.32 -3.46 11.00
N ARG A 40 17.33 -3.98 11.75
CA ARG A 40 16.49 -5.08 11.27
C ARG A 40 15.69 -4.73 10.01
N ALA A 41 15.17 -3.51 9.91
CA ALA A 41 14.47 -3.08 8.70
C ALA A 41 15.43 -2.94 7.53
N ARG A 42 16.63 -2.38 7.74
CA ARG A 42 17.67 -2.29 6.71
C ARG A 42 18.06 -3.66 6.18
N GLU A 43 18.28 -4.63 7.08
CA GLU A 43 18.56 -6.02 6.72
C GLU A 43 17.41 -6.65 5.93
N ALA A 44 16.17 -6.46 6.37
CA ALA A 44 15.00 -6.97 5.66
C ALA A 44 14.84 -6.37 4.26
N ILE A 45 15.10 -5.07 4.11
CA ILE A 45 15.05 -4.37 2.82
C ILE A 45 16.15 -4.88 1.90
N ALA A 46 17.39 -4.94 2.38
CA ALA A 46 18.51 -5.44 1.59
C ALA A 46 18.27 -6.89 1.14
N HIS A 47 17.70 -7.72 2.01
CA HIS A 47 17.32 -9.09 1.67
C HIS A 47 16.21 -9.12 0.60
N ALA A 48 15.13 -8.34 0.77
CA ALA A 48 14.04 -8.27 -0.20
C ALA A 48 14.52 -7.80 -1.59
N VAL A 49 15.39 -6.79 -1.64
CA VAL A 49 16.01 -6.33 -2.89
C VAL A 49 16.86 -7.44 -3.51
N ALA A 50 17.66 -8.16 -2.70
CA ALA A 50 18.45 -9.30 -3.19
C ALA A 50 17.59 -10.46 -3.72
N GLU A 51 16.39 -10.65 -3.18
CA GLU A 51 15.40 -11.63 -3.68
C GLU A 51 14.61 -11.14 -4.91
N GLY A 52 14.84 -9.89 -5.34
CA GLY A 52 14.23 -9.34 -6.56
C GLY A 52 12.88 -8.65 -6.33
N ALA A 53 12.67 -8.04 -5.15
CA ALA A 53 11.54 -7.14 -4.95
C ALA A 53 11.59 -5.97 -5.95
N ASP A 54 10.46 -5.74 -6.63
CA ASP A 54 10.33 -4.67 -7.63
C ASP A 54 9.91 -3.34 -6.97
N VAL A 55 9.18 -3.44 -5.85
CA VAL A 55 8.70 -2.31 -5.04
C VAL A 55 8.93 -2.64 -3.56
N LEU A 56 9.31 -1.64 -2.77
CA LEU A 56 9.30 -1.72 -1.31
C LEU A 56 8.16 -0.88 -0.74
N ASP A 57 7.37 -1.41 0.17
CA ASP A 57 6.31 -0.70 0.89
C ASP A 57 6.68 -0.58 2.38
N ILE A 58 6.73 0.66 2.88
CA ILE A 58 7.09 0.96 4.27
C ILE A 58 5.85 1.49 5.00
N GLY A 59 5.44 0.82 6.07
CA GLY A 59 4.28 1.20 6.89
C GLY A 59 4.67 1.57 8.32
N GLY A 60 4.23 2.73 8.81
CA GLY A 60 4.53 3.21 10.18
C GLY A 60 3.48 2.84 11.23
N ILE A 61 2.28 2.44 10.78
CA ILE A 61 1.12 2.23 11.64
C ILE A 61 0.46 0.88 11.32
N PRO A 62 0.14 0.06 12.32
CA PRO A 62 -0.61 -1.16 12.07
C PRO A 62 -2.05 -0.82 11.67
N ALA A 63 -2.57 -1.54 10.69
CA ALA A 63 -3.96 -1.40 10.27
C ALA A 63 -4.97 -1.85 11.35
N SER A 64 -4.53 -2.62 12.34
CA SER A 64 -5.37 -3.06 13.47
C SER A 64 -5.66 -1.92 14.45
N PRO A 65 -6.76 -2.02 15.22
CA PRO A 65 -7.01 -1.13 16.34
C PRO A 65 -5.85 -1.09 17.33
N GLY A 66 -5.65 0.06 17.95
CA GLY A 66 -4.59 0.24 18.93
C GLY A 66 -4.53 1.68 19.45
N PRO A 67 -3.50 2.02 20.25
CA PRO A 67 -3.31 3.39 20.71
C PRO A 67 -3.17 4.33 19.52
N GLU A 68 -3.60 5.57 19.72
CA GLU A 68 -3.39 6.64 18.76
C GLU A 68 -1.90 6.76 18.43
N VAL A 69 -1.60 6.98 17.16
CA VAL A 69 -0.25 7.28 16.68
C VAL A 69 -0.34 8.64 16.03
N THR A 70 0.43 9.63 16.48
CA THR A 70 0.37 10.98 15.90
C THR A 70 1.02 11.01 14.51
N VAL A 71 0.88 12.13 13.80
CA VAL A 71 1.57 12.35 12.51
C VAL A 71 3.08 12.31 12.72
N GLU A 72 3.59 12.94 13.78
CA GLU A 72 5.00 12.99 14.13
C GLU A 72 5.55 11.59 14.42
N GLU A 73 4.82 10.80 15.23
CA GLU A 73 5.25 9.42 15.55
C GLU A 73 5.27 8.49 14.33
N GLU A 74 4.34 8.68 13.39
CA GLU A 74 4.35 7.95 12.12
C GLU A 74 5.56 8.33 11.27
N LEU A 75 5.85 9.64 11.16
CA LEU A 75 7.01 10.16 10.44
C LEU A 75 8.33 9.67 11.04
N ASP A 76 8.47 9.70 12.37
CA ASP A 76 9.65 9.20 13.10
C ASP A 76 9.92 7.72 12.81
N ARG A 77 8.87 6.94 12.51
CA ARG A 77 8.98 5.52 12.18
C ARG A 77 9.41 5.28 10.74
N VAL A 78 8.87 6.04 9.78
CA VAL A 78 9.04 5.77 8.34
C VAL A 78 10.17 6.56 7.70
N LEU A 79 10.39 7.82 8.07
CA LEU A 79 11.35 8.70 7.39
C LEU A 79 12.79 8.18 7.43
N PRO A 80 13.35 7.74 8.58
CA PRO A 80 14.72 7.25 8.61
C PRO A 80 14.94 6.04 7.70
N THR A 81 13.91 5.19 7.56
CA THR A 81 13.96 4.00 6.70
C THR A 81 13.81 4.39 5.23
N LEU A 82 12.91 5.31 4.91
CA LEU A 82 12.72 5.84 3.55
C LEU A 82 14.01 6.52 3.04
N GLU A 83 14.57 7.44 3.82
CA GLU A 83 15.76 8.20 3.43
C GLU A 83 16.96 7.28 3.19
N TRP A 84 17.21 6.35 4.12
CA TRP A 84 18.27 5.35 3.96
C TRP A 84 18.04 4.46 2.74
N THR A 85 16.82 3.97 2.53
CA THR A 85 16.50 3.11 1.39
C THR A 85 16.71 3.85 0.07
N ARG A 86 16.31 5.13 0.01
CA ARG A 86 16.50 5.94 -1.18
C ARG A 86 17.98 6.17 -1.49
N GLU A 87 18.81 6.35 -0.46
CA GLU A 87 20.25 6.50 -0.61
C GLU A 87 20.91 5.20 -1.11
N GLU A 88 20.58 4.07 -0.48
CA GLU A 88 21.20 2.76 -0.79
C GLU A 88 20.68 2.17 -2.12
N PHE A 89 19.40 2.37 -2.44
CA PHE A 89 18.72 1.80 -3.61
C PHE A 89 18.02 2.91 -4.43
N PRO A 90 18.79 3.74 -5.17
CA PRO A 90 18.27 4.93 -5.84
C PRO A 90 17.20 4.64 -6.90
N ASP A 91 17.25 3.47 -7.52
CA ASP A 91 16.35 3.04 -8.59
C ASP A 91 15.15 2.23 -8.09
N LEU A 92 15.13 1.79 -6.83
CA LEU A 92 14.02 1.04 -6.26
C LEU A 92 12.78 1.93 -6.12
N VAL A 93 11.62 1.41 -6.52
CA VAL A 93 10.35 2.10 -6.27
C VAL A 93 10.01 1.96 -4.78
N ILE A 94 9.82 3.09 -4.11
CA ILE A 94 9.48 3.10 -2.67
C ILE A 94 8.05 3.59 -2.50
N SER A 95 7.21 2.72 -1.96
CA SER A 95 5.86 2.96 -1.50
C SER A 95 5.83 3.26 0.00
N ILE A 96 4.93 4.15 0.41
CA ILE A 96 4.63 4.39 1.83
C ILE A 96 3.16 4.06 2.08
N ASP A 97 2.90 3.17 3.04
CA ASP A 97 1.56 2.85 3.54
C ASP A 97 1.15 3.89 4.58
N THR A 98 0.33 4.85 4.15
CA THR A 98 -0.24 5.90 4.99
C THR A 98 -1.57 6.37 4.42
N TYR A 99 -2.45 6.86 5.30
CA TYR A 99 -3.76 7.41 4.95
C TYR A 99 -3.90 8.90 5.30
N ARG A 100 -2.78 9.56 5.65
CA ARG A 100 -2.77 10.95 6.14
C ARG A 100 -2.00 11.85 5.18
N HIS A 101 -2.64 12.91 4.71
CA HIS A 101 -2.02 13.82 3.75
C HIS A 101 -0.78 14.53 4.33
N GLU A 102 -0.75 14.80 5.64
CA GLU A 102 0.41 15.42 6.31
C GLU A 102 1.65 14.52 6.22
N VAL A 103 1.47 13.21 6.41
CA VAL A 103 2.56 12.24 6.29
C VAL A 103 2.96 12.10 4.82
N ALA A 104 1.98 11.95 3.93
CA ALA A 104 2.17 11.84 2.49
C ALA A 104 3.00 13.01 1.92
N ASP A 105 2.72 14.26 2.33
CA ASP A 105 3.44 15.45 1.85
C ASP A 105 4.94 15.40 2.20
N VAL A 106 5.25 14.95 3.42
CA VAL A 106 6.63 14.87 3.91
C VAL A 106 7.37 13.71 3.26
N VAL A 107 6.77 12.51 3.18
CA VAL A 107 7.45 11.34 2.59
C VAL A 107 7.63 11.47 1.08
N CYS A 108 6.68 12.08 0.35
CA CYS A 108 6.87 12.39 -1.06
C CYS A 108 8.02 13.38 -1.25
N ARG A 109 8.20 14.36 -0.36
CA ARG A 109 9.37 15.27 -0.42
C ARG A 109 10.68 14.53 -0.16
N ALA A 110 10.68 13.53 0.73
CA ALA A 110 11.83 12.70 1.06
C ALA A 110 12.15 11.63 -0.01
N GLY A 111 11.27 11.41 -1.00
CA GLY A 111 11.55 10.56 -2.16
C GLY A 111 10.71 9.28 -2.25
N ALA A 112 9.56 9.23 -1.58
CA ALA A 112 8.55 8.19 -1.85
C ALA A 112 7.95 8.36 -3.26
N ASP A 113 7.78 7.25 -3.97
CA ASP A 113 7.32 7.21 -5.35
C ASP A 113 5.84 6.84 -5.49
N LEU A 114 5.34 6.07 -4.52
CA LEU A 114 3.99 5.53 -4.49
C LEU A 114 3.38 5.78 -3.10
N LEU A 115 2.12 6.22 -3.06
CA LEU A 115 1.33 6.28 -1.84
C LEU A 115 0.37 5.08 -1.83
N ASN A 116 0.59 4.17 -0.88
CA ASN A 116 -0.29 3.02 -0.66
C ASN A 116 -1.34 3.40 0.39
N ASP A 117 -2.45 3.98 -0.06
CA ASP A 117 -3.55 4.33 0.82
C ASP A 117 -4.49 3.14 0.98
N THR A 118 -4.17 2.27 1.94
CA THR A 118 -4.99 1.12 2.31
C THR A 118 -6.42 1.53 2.70
N TRP A 119 -6.65 2.80 3.09
CA TRP A 119 -7.89 3.27 3.69
C TRP A 119 -8.81 4.02 2.72
N GLN A 120 -8.68 3.77 1.41
CA GLN A 120 -9.63 4.22 0.38
C GLN A 120 -9.77 5.76 0.33
N GLY A 121 -8.68 6.51 0.51
CA GLY A 121 -8.74 7.97 0.43
C GLY A 121 -9.53 8.59 1.59
N TYR A 122 -9.49 7.97 2.77
CA TYR A 122 -10.17 8.45 3.97
C TYR A 122 -9.88 9.94 4.24
N ASP A 123 -8.62 10.32 4.11
CA ASP A 123 -8.24 11.72 4.08
C ASP A 123 -8.41 12.27 2.65
N PRO A 124 -9.34 13.23 2.44
CA PRO A 124 -9.69 13.68 1.10
C PRO A 124 -8.54 14.39 0.36
N LYS A 125 -7.49 14.82 1.06
CA LYS A 125 -6.35 15.52 0.48
C LYS A 125 -5.24 14.59 -0.02
N MET A 126 -5.33 13.28 0.21
CA MET A 126 -4.31 12.31 -0.23
C MET A 126 -4.06 12.39 -1.74
N LEU A 127 -5.12 12.48 -2.54
CA LEU A 127 -5.00 12.60 -4.00
C LEU A 127 -4.37 13.93 -4.44
N GLU A 128 -4.64 15.02 -3.72
CA GLU A 128 -4.01 16.32 -4.00
C GLU A 128 -2.50 16.27 -3.77
N VAL A 129 -2.06 15.58 -2.71
CA VAL A 129 -0.64 15.36 -2.43
C VAL A 129 -0.01 14.47 -3.50
N ALA A 130 -0.65 13.35 -3.86
CA ALA A 130 -0.17 12.47 -4.91
C ALA A 130 0.03 13.24 -6.23
N ALA A 131 -0.96 14.04 -6.63
CA ALA A 131 -0.90 14.86 -7.85
C ALA A 131 0.19 15.93 -7.76
N LYS A 132 0.31 16.63 -6.62
CA LYS A 132 1.33 17.66 -6.38
C LYS A 132 2.75 17.14 -6.61
N TYR A 133 3.04 15.90 -6.21
CA TYR A 133 4.38 15.31 -6.31
C TYR A 133 4.56 14.39 -7.52
N GLY A 134 3.49 14.15 -8.30
CA GLY A 134 3.46 13.14 -9.36
C GLY A 134 3.70 11.73 -8.84
N ALA A 135 3.40 11.47 -7.56
CA ALA A 135 3.51 10.15 -6.95
C ALA A 135 2.41 9.23 -7.46
N GLY A 136 2.69 7.94 -7.62
CA GLY A 136 1.66 6.95 -7.85
C GLY A 136 0.72 6.82 -6.66
N TYR A 137 -0.41 6.15 -6.87
CA TYR A 137 -1.43 5.99 -5.83
C TYR A 137 -2.12 4.63 -5.94
N VAL A 138 -2.27 3.94 -4.80
CA VAL A 138 -3.04 2.69 -4.69
C VAL A 138 -4.47 3.02 -4.24
N CYS A 139 -5.45 2.70 -5.09
CA CYS A 139 -6.87 2.87 -4.84
C CYS A 139 -7.44 1.61 -4.20
N SER A 140 -7.46 1.58 -2.87
CA SER A 140 -7.93 0.42 -2.09
C SER A 140 -9.44 0.44 -1.85
N HIS A 141 -10.04 -0.73 -1.55
CA HIS A 141 -11.44 -0.85 -1.12
C HIS A 141 -11.59 -1.39 0.30
N THR A 142 -12.08 -0.58 1.23
CA THR A 142 -12.24 -0.96 2.64
C THR A 142 -13.69 -1.16 3.08
N GLY A 143 -14.67 -0.97 2.19
CA GLY A 143 -16.09 -1.04 2.55
C GLY A 143 -16.53 0.08 3.49
N GLY A 144 -15.88 1.25 3.42
CA GLY A 144 -16.20 2.42 4.24
C GLY A 144 -15.74 2.33 5.69
N LEU A 145 -14.79 1.45 6.01
CA LEU A 145 -14.22 1.38 7.35
C LEU A 145 -13.46 2.65 7.71
N GLN A 146 -13.56 3.02 8.99
CA GLN A 146 -12.71 4.06 9.55
C GLN A 146 -11.30 3.51 9.78
N PRO A 147 -10.24 4.33 9.63
CA PRO A 147 -8.89 3.93 9.94
C PRO A 147 -8.75 3.27 11.30
N ARG A 148 -8.00 2.17 11.30
CA ARG A 148 -7.66 1.33 12.45
C ARG A 148 -8.87 0.74 13.16
N THR A 149 -9.87 0.34 12.38
CA THR A 149 -11.03 -0.40 12.88
C THR A 149 -11.11 -1.80 12.28
N ASP A 150 -11.65 -2.74 13.05
CA ASP A 150 -11.95 -4.08 12.55
C ASP A 150 -13.32 -4.11 11.87
N PRO A 151 -13.48 -4.89 10.78
CA PRO A 151 -14.78 -5.07 10.16
C PRO A 151 -15.76 -5.76 11.11
N THR A 152 -16.96 -5.20 11.22
CA THR A 152 -18.06 -5.82 11.98
C THR A 152 -19.16 -6.27 11.03
N ARG A 153 -19.20 -7.58 10.73
CA ARG A 153 -20.21 -8.22 9.85
C ARG A 153 -20.42 -7.48 8.52
N PRO A 154 -19.38 -7.33 7.68
CA PRO A 154 -19.50 -6.61 6.42
C PRO A 154 -20.53 -7.27 5.50
N GLN A 155 -21.36 -6.45 4.85
CA GLN A 155 -22.41 -6.89 3.93
C GLN A 155 -22.26 -6.18 2.60
N TYR A 156 -22.36 -6.96 1.52
CA TYR A 156 -22.35 -6.51 0.15
C TYR A 156 -23.42 -7.31 -0.60
N ASP A 157 -24.11 -6.67 -1.54
CA ASP A 157 -24.99 -7.38 -2.48
C ASP A 157 -24.17 -8.20 -3.49
N ASP A 158 -23.14 -7.56 -4.06
CA ASP A 158 -22.06 -8.19 -4.82
C ASP A 158 -20.74 -7.50 -4.43
N VAL A 159 -19.88 -8.20 -3.70
CA VAL A 159 -18.63 -7.61 -3.19
C VAL A 159 -17.65 -7.25 -4.31
N VAL A 160 -17.68 -7.98 -5.43
CA VAL A 160 -16.74 -7.75 -6.54
C VAL A 160 -17.17 -6.54 -7.33
N ALA A 161 -18.47 -6.41 -7.59
CA ALA A 161 -19.03 -5.22 -8.26
C ALA A 161 -18.80 -3.94 -7.44
N ASP A 162 -18.93 -4.02 -6.12
CA ASP A 162 -18.69 -2.91 -5.20
C ASP A 162 -17.21 -2.48 -5.20
N VAL A 163 -16.31 -3.46 -5.05
CA VAL A 163 -14.85 -3.25 -5.16
C VAL A 163 -14.47 -2.59 -6.48
N ILE A 164 -14.95 -3.13 -7.61
CA ILE A 164 -14.64 -2.57 -8.94
C ILE A 164 -15.13 -1.13 -9.02
N THR A 165 -16.38 -0.88 -8.65
CA THR A 165 -16.99 0.45 -8.74
C THR A 165 -16.20 1.48 -7.92
N GLU A 166 -15.92 1.18 -6.66
CA GLU A 166 -15.25 2.11 -5.74
C GLU A 166 -13.79 2.35 -6.12
N THR A 167 -13.03 1.30 -6.43
CA THR A 167 -11.61 1.43 -6.77
C THR A 167 -11.40 2.14 -8.11
N THR A 168 -12.20 1.82 -9.14
CA THR A 168 -12.10 2.48 -10.44
C THR A 168 -12.54 3.94 -10.36
N SER A 169 -13.60 4.26 -9.61
CA SER A 169 -14.03 5.64 -9.38
C SER A 169 -12.93 6.46 -8.67
N LEU A 170 -12.25 5.87 -7.69
CA LEU A 170 -11.14 6.52 -7.00
C LEU A 170 -9.93 6.72 -7.93
N ALA A 171 -9.63 5.74 -8.78
CA ALA A 171 -8.56 5.80 -9.77
C ALA A 171 -8.81 6.89 -10.83
N GLU A 172 -10.03 6.97 -11.35
CA GLU A 172 -10.45 8.03 -12.28
C GLU A 172 -10.36 9.41 -11.63
N LYS A 173 -10.77 9.54 -10.36
CA LYS A 173 -10.64 10.78 -9.58
C LYS A 173 -9.18 11.18 -9.38
N ALA A 174 -8.30 10.23 -9.07
CA ALA A 174 -6.87 10.46 -8.93
C ALA A 174 -6.27 11.04 -10.22
N VAL A 175 -6.56 10.41 -11.35
CA VAL A 175 -6.08 10.86 -12.67
C VAL A 175 -6.66 12.23 -13.04
N ALA A 176 -7.95 12.47 -12.77
CA ALA A 176 -8.58 13.77 -13.02
C ALA A 176 -7.96 14.91 -12.19
N LEU A 177 -7.41 14.61 -11.00
CA LEU A 177 -6.68 15.56 -10.16
C LEU A 177 -5.21 15.76 -10.59
N GLY A 178 -4.71 14.96 -11.54
CA GLY A 178 -3.35 15.08 -12.09
C GLY A 178 -2.37 14.03 -11.59
N VAL A 179 -2.82 12.97 -10.91
CA VAL A 179 -1.97 11.81 -10.62
C VAL A 179 -1.62 11.08 -11.94
N PRO A 180 -0.35 10.74 -12.20
CA PRO A 180 0.03 10.03 -13.42
C PRO A 180 -0.67 8.67 -13.55
N ARG A 181 -1.38 8.46 -14.67
CA ARG A 181 -2.22 7.26 -14.91
C ARG A 181 -1.43 5.95 -14.83
N GLU A 182 -0.18 5.99 -15.26
CA GLU A 182 0.78 4.89 -15.25
C GLU A 182 1.27 4.49 -13.86
N GLY A 183 1.01 5.33 -12.84
CA GLY A 183 1.31 5.08 -11.44
C GLY A 183 0.06 4.84 -10.57
N VAL A 184 -1.13 4.73 -11.16
CA VAL A 184 -2.39 4.48 -10.43
C VAL A 184 -2.79 3.01 -10.54
N LEU A 185 -3.09 2.39 -9.40
CA LEU A 185 -3.42 0.97 -9.32
C LEU A 185 -4.64 0.75 -8.42
N ILE A 186 -5.37 -0.35 -8.62
CA ILE A 186 -6.53 -0.72 -7.81
C ILE A 186 -6.20 -1.90 -6.89
N ASP A 187 -6.67 -1.86 -5.65
CA ASP A 187 -6.48 -2.93 -4.65
C ASP A 187 -7.84 -3.33 -4.06
N PRO A 188 -8.30 -4.58 -4.21
CA PRO A 188 -9.50 -5.05 -3.52
C PRO A 188 -9.36 -5.05 -1.99
N ALA A 189 -8.15 -4.90 -1.45
CA ALA A 189 -7.80 -5.00 -0.03
C ALA A 189 -8.50 -6.20 0.61
N ILE A 190 -8.11 -7.39 0.17
CA ILE A 190 -8.61 -8.66 0.71
C ILE A 190 -8.36 -8.71 2.22
N ASP A 191 -9.28 -9.35 2.96
CA ASP A 191 -9.32 -9.38 4.43
C ASP A 191 -9.52 -8.01 5.10
N PHE A 192 -9.78 -6.96 4.32
CA PHE A 192 -10.07 -5.61 4.80
C PHE A 192 -11.50 -5.20 4.48
N GLY A 193 -12.31 -4.91 5.51
CA GLY A 193 -13.75 -4.66 5.30
C GLY A 193 -14.53 -5.88 4.81
N LYS A 194 -13.94 -7.09 4.86
CA LYS A 194 -14.47 -8.29 4.21
C LYS A 194 -14.32 -9.51 5.11
N ASN A 195 -15.24 -10.45 4.98
CA ASN A 195 -15.11 -11.77 5.58
C ASN A 195 -14.43 -12.75 4.61
N THR A 196 -14.03 -13.92 5.10
CA THR A 196 -13.32 -14.91 4.28
C THR A 196 -14.08 -15.34 3.02
N TYR A 197 -15.41 -15.46 3.06
CA TYR A 197 -16.19 -15.83 1.87
C TYR A 197 -16.08 -14.74 0.80
N GLN A 198 -16.28 -13.48 1.18
CA GLN A 198 -16.15 -12.33 0.30
C GLN A 198 -14.74 -12.20 -0.29
N SER A 199 -13.72 -12.46 0.54
CA SER A 199 -12.32 -12.49 0.11
C SER A 199 -12.04 -13.59 -0.92
N LEU A 200 -12.58 -14.79 -0.72
CA LEU A 200 -12.47 -15.88 -1.70
C LEU A 200 -13.27 -15.60 -2.97
N GLU A 201 -14.41 -14.91 -2.86
CA GLU A 201 -15.22 -14.52 -4.01
C GLU A 201 -14.47 -13.53 -4.91
N ILE A 202 -13.80 -12.54 -4.33
CA ILE A 202 -12.91 -11.62 -5.07
C ILE A 202 -11.80 -12.40 -5.77
N LEU A 203 -11.14 -13.33 -5.07
CA LEU A 203 -10.08 -14.16 -5.70
C LEU A 203 -10.63 -14.98 -6.87
N GLY A 204 -11.82 -15.57 -6.73
CA GLY A 204 -12.47 -16.35 -7.77
C GLY A 204 -12.90 -15.53 -8.99
N ARG A 205 -13.09 -14.22 -8.82
CA ARG A 205 -13.54 -13.26 -9.85
C ARG A 205 -12.50 -12.19 -10.15
N LEU A 206 -11.22 -12.44 -9.83
CA LEU A 206 -10.13 -11.47 -10.01
C LEU A 206 -9.99 -10.98 -11.47
N GLN A 207 -10.35 -11.83 -12.44
CA GLN A 207 -10.34 -11.46 -13.85
C GLN A 207 -11.25 -10.25 -14.13
N GLU A 208 -12.38 -10.10 -13.42
CA GLU A 208 -13.28 -8.95 -13.59
C GLU A 208 -12.59 -7.64 -13.18
N MET A 209 -11.70 -7.66 -12.18
CA MET A 209 -10.89 -6.49 -11.82
C MET A 209 -9.83 -6.19 -12.87
N ILE A 210 -9.16 -7.22 -13.39
CA ILE A 210 -8.14 -7.09 -14.45
C ILE A 210 -8.77 -6.50 -15.72
N ASP A 211 -9.97 -6.94 -16.08
CA ASP A 211 -10.69 -6.50 -17.28
C ASP A 211 -11.10 -5.02 -17.24
N THR A 212 -10.99 -4.35 -16.08
CA THR A 212 -11.17 -2.89 -15.98
C THR A 212 -10.05 -2.09 -16.67
N GLY A 213 -8.91 -2.72 -16.97
CA GLY A 213 -7.74 -2.08 -17.56
C GLY A 213 -6.89 -1.27 -16.57
N TRP A 214 -7.19 -1.33 -15.27
CA TRP A 214 -6.32 -0.81 -14.22
C TRP A 214 -5.37 -1.90 -13.72
N PRO A 215 -4.08 -1.58 -13.46
CA PRO A 215 -3.19 -2.50 -12.77
C PRO A 215 -3.76 -2.90 -11.41
N VAL A 216 -3.73 -4.20 -11.08
CA VAL A 216 -4.31 -4.72 -9.84
C VAL A 216 -3.22 -5.10 -8.83
N LEU A 217 -3.23 -4.46 -7.66
CA LEU A 217 -2.46 -4.86 -6.48
C LEU A 217 -3.21 -5.98 -5.79
N MET A 218 -2.54 -7.08 -5.47
CA MET A 218 -3.10 -8.11 -4.58
C MET A 218 -2.18 -8.35 -3.40
N ALA A 219 -2.55 -7.84 -2.24
CA ALA A 219 -1.90 -8.18 -0.98
C ALA A 219 -2.56 -9.40 -0.34
N MET A 220 -1.84 -10.51 -0.25
CA MET A 220 -2.30 -11.71 0.43
C MET A 220 -1.48 -11.94 1.69
N SER A 221 -2.12 -11.90 2.86
CA SER A 221 -1.45 -12.28 4.11
C SER A 221 -1.52 -13.80 4.30
N THR A 222 -0.44 -14.39 4.81
CA THR A 222 -0.38 -15.83 5.15
C THR A 222 -1.04 -16.16 6.49
N THR A 223 -1.60 -15.19 7.23
CA THR A 223 -2.19 -15.42 8.58
C THR A 223 -3.57 -14.80 8.77
N ARG A 224 -4.53 -15.64 9.19
CA ARG A 224 -5.94 -15.29 9.44
C ARG A 224 -6.20 -15.00 10.93
N THR A 225 -5.51 -14.02 11.54
CA THR A 225 -5.77 -13.57 12.93
C THR A 225 -5.23 -12.16 13.17
N SER A 226 -6.11 -11.16 13.20
CA SER A 226 -6.05 -9.87 13.95
C SER A 226 -4.70 -9.17 14.23
N SER A 227 -3.68 -9.37 13.42
CA SER A 227 -2.47 -8.57 13.37
C SER A 227 -1.98 -8.67 11.93
N ALA A 228 -2.32 -7.68 11.11
CA ALA A 228 -2.02 -7.66 9.69
C ALA A 228 -0.50 -7.69 9.44
N ARG A 229 0.09 -8.89 9.44
CA ARG A 229 1.39 -9.15 8.83
C ARG A 229 1.11 -9.49 7.37
N ARG A 230 1.20 -8.47 6.52
CA ARG A 230 1.22 -8.64 5.06
C ARG A 230 2.59 -9.22 4.69
N SER A 231 2.60 -10.35 3.99
CA SER A 231 3.84 -10.99 3.54
C SER A 231 3.66 -11.37 2.06
N ALA A 232 4.33 -10.60 1.19
CA ALA A 232 4.34 -10.69 -0.27
C ALA A 232 2.98 -10.42 -0.96
N SER A 233 2.95 -9.36 -1.77
CA SER A 233 1.86 -9.03 -2.68
C SER A 233 2.32 -9.20 -4.13
N SER A 234 1.53 -9.90 -4.94
CA SER A 234 1.79 -10.15 -6.35
C SER A 234 0.81 -9.37 -7.22
N TRP A 235 1.32 -8.59 -8.17
CA TRP A 235 0.49 -7.83 -9.10
C TRP A 235 0.12 -8.69 -10.30
N THR A 236 -1.14 -8.71 -10.77
CA THR A 236 -1.50 -9.52 -11.95
C THR A 236 -2.22 -8.69 -13.00
N THR A 237 -1.76 -8.82 -14.24
CA THR A 237 -2.50 -8.42 -15.45
C THR A 237 -2.54 -9.60 -16.40
N GLY A 238 -3.69 -9.86 -17.02
CA GLY A 238 -3.86 -10.87 -18.06
C GLY A 238 -3.11 -10.53 -19.34
#